data_AF-A0A4Z0Y2Y9-F1
#
_entry.id   AF-A0A4Z0Y2Y9-F1
#
_cell.length_a   1.000
_cell.length_b   1.000
_cell.length_c   1.000
_cell.angle_alpha   90.00
_cell.angle_beta   90.00
_cell.angle_gamma   90.00
#
_symmetry.space_group_name_H-M   'P 1'
#
loop_
_entity.id
_entity.type
_entity.pdbx_description
1 polymer ?
#
loop_
_entity_poly.entity_id
_entity_poly.type
_entity_poly.pdbx_seq_one_letter_code
_entity_poly.pdbx_strand_id
1 'polypeptide(L)'
;MAGKNMNYFLMDGTPNGRIKCTLANWTGVAYKIPRIKLVDCKNIDYLKQSGVYFLFSKGDGDRPLVYVGQSGTRKNGEGILNRLKEHHASPKQGLEDWYEAVAFTTSNNIFGATEISWLENRFFSLAVNANRYEAKNGNEPNAGNVTEEKESELEEYVEYAKIVMGVLGHLVFEPLVQNRTPHNTECVETDDNLEFFMEQKMQNTGMTVKAKCKRSSEGYIVLRGSVINSKINEKTCSGVAKKAREKAKVDENYTLLEDVLFSSPSAASMFVTGASSNGYTAWKTAEGKTLKAVETSEAEEL
;
A
#
# COMPACT_ATOMS: atom_id res chain seq x y z
N MET A 1 -20.42 -2.26 -5.24
CA MET A 1 -19.49 -2.73 -6.29
C MET A 1 -19.77 -4.22 -6.54
N ALA A 2 -19.76 -4.68 -7.79
CA ALA A 2 -19.90 -6.11 -8.08
C ALA A 2 -18.59 -6.85 -7.73
N GLY A 3 -18.70 -8.06 -7.17
CA GLY A 3 -17.54 -8.89 -6.86
C GLY A 3 -16.70 -9.22 -8.10
N LYS A 4 -15.39 -9.43 -7.92
CA LYS A 4 -14.46 -9.84 -8.97
C LYS A 4 -13.98 -11.27 -8.71
N ASN A 5 -14.01 -12.11 -9.74
CA ASN A 5 -13.50 -13.48 -9.67
C ASN A 5 -12.06 -13.55 -10.15
N MET A 6 -11.19 -14.12 -9.33
CA MET A 6 -9.77 -14.30 -9.62
C MET A 6 -9.38 -15.78 -9.54
N ASN A 7 -8.51 -16.20 -10.46
CA ASN A 7 -7.92 -17.53 -10.46
C ASN A 7 -6.46 -17.47 -9.99
N TYR A 8 -6.14 -18.31 -9.02
CA TYR A 8 -4.80 -18.54 -8.49
C TYR A 8 -4.30 -19.90 -8.92
N PHE A 9 -3.33 -19.92 -9.83
CA PHE A 9 -2.67 -21.14 -10.22
C PHE A 9 -1.33 -21.26 -9.50
N LEU A 10 -1.34 -22.04 -8.42
CA LEU A 10 -0.15 -22.38 -7.62
C LEU A 10 0.74 -23.36 -8.42
N MET A 11 1.68 -22.83 -9.19
CA MET A 11 2.47 -23.61 -10.14
C MET A 11 3.35 -24.68 -9.47
N ASP A 12 3.70 -24.45 -8.20
CA ASP A 12 4.53 -25.35 -7.40
C ASP A 12 3.71 -26.11 -6.32
N GLY A 13 2.38 -25.99 -6.33
CA GLY A 13 1.52 -26.63 -5.32
C GLY A 13 1.63 -26.06 -3.90
N THR A 14 2.31 -24.92 -3.72
CA THR A 14 2.52 -24.27 -2.41
C THR A 14 2.29 -22.76 -2.52
N PRO A 15 1.73 -22.11 -1.47
CA PRO A 15 1.50 -20.66 -1.45
C PRO A 15 2.80 -19.83 -1.50
N ASN A 16 3.95 -20.42 -1.13
CA ASN A 16 5.25 -19.73 -1.14
C ASN A 16 6.03 -19.93 -2.45
N GLY A 17 5.42 -20.57 -3.45
CA GLY A 17 6.02 -20.86 -4.75
C GLY A 17 5.68 -19.82 -5.81
N ARG A 18 5.85 -20.20 -7.08
CA ARG A 18 5.41 -19.41 -8.22
C ARG A 18 3.90 -19.47 -8.35
N ILE A 19 3.29 -18.30 -8.55
CA ILE A 19 1.84 -18.16 -8.67
C ILE A 19 1.53 -17.40 -9.95
N LYS A 20 0.65 -17.95 -10.78
CA LYS A 20 0.01 -17.24 -11.90
C LYS A 20 -1.36 -16.75 -11.47
N CYS A 21 -1.67 -15.48 -11.73
CA CYS A 21 -2.98 -14.89 -11.46
C CYS A 21 -3.64 -14.36 -12.74
N THR A 22 -4.95 -14.56 -12.84
CA THR A 22 -5.80 -14.01 -13.91
C THR A 22 -7.16 -13.61 -13.31
N LEU A 23 -7.78 -12.57 -13.87
CA LEU A 23 -9.14 -12.16 -13.52
C LEU A 23 -10.12 -12.50 -14.65
N ALA A 24 -11.37 -12.78 -14.30
CA ALA A 24 -12.42 -12.99 -15.29
C ALA A 24 -12.61 -11.73 -16.15
N ASN A 25 -12.70 -11.90 -17.47
CA ASN A 25 -12.87 -10.83 -18.46
C ASN A 25 -11.74 -9.78 -18.52
N TRP A 26 -10.58 -10.08 -17.93
CA TRP A 26 -9.39 -9.25 -18.03
C TRP A 26 -8.30 -10.01 -18.81
N THR A 27 -7.69 -9.36 -19.80
CA THR A 27 -6.60 -9.95 -20.58
C THR A 27 -5.27 -9.94 -19.82
N GLY A 28 -5.19 -9.27 -18.67
CA GLY A 28 -3.96 -9.26 -17.89
C GLY A 28 -3.63 -10.61 -17.25
N VAL A 29 -2.33 -10.88 -17.20
CA VAL A 29 -1.75 -12.06 -16.59
C VAL A 29 -0.64 -11.59 -15.66
N ALA A 30 -0.72 -11.99 -14.39
CA ALA A 30 0.30 -11.68 -13.41
C ALA A 30 1.04 -12.94 -12.95
N TYR A 31 2.31 -12.77 -12.60
CA TYR A 31 3.14 -13.81 -12.01
C TYR A 31 3.83 -13.29 -10.76
N LYS A 32 3.62 -13.95 -9.62
CA LYS A 32 4.44 -13.79 -8.41
C LYS A 32 5.52 -14.86 -8.42
N ILE A 33 6.77 -14.43 -8.30
CA ILE A 33 7.96 -15.26 -8.48
C ILE A 33 8.93 -14.98 -7.33
N PRO A 34 9.07 -15.88 -6.35
CA PRO A 34 10.16 -15.81 -5.39
C PRO A 34 11.50 -15.81 -6.12
N ARG A 35 12.47 -14.99 -5.69
CA ARG A 35 13.78 -14.86 -6.35
C ARG A 35 14.46 -16.20 -6.57
N ILE A 36 14.39 -17.09 -5.57
CA ILE A 36 14.98 -18.43 -5.60
C ILE A 36 14.34 -19.36 -6.65
N LYS A 37 13.13 -19.04 -7.14
CA LYS A 37 12.38 -19.79 -8.14
C LYS A 37 12.50 -19.22 -9.56
N LEU A 38 13.30 -18.18 -9.77
CA LEU A 38 13.44 -17.54 -11.07
C LEU A 38 13.98 -18.49 -12.15
N VAL A 39 14.87 -19.42 -11.78
CA VAL A 39 15.41 -20.46 -12.67
C VAL A 39 14.33 -21.35 -13.27
N ASP A 40 13.25 -21.58 -12.54
CA ASP A 40 12.17 -22.48 -12.94
C ASP A 40 11.22 -21.82 -13.95
N CYS A 41 11.34 -20.52 -14.19
CA CYS A 41 10.45 -19.73 -15.05
C CYS A 41 10.78 -19.76 -16.55
N LYS A 42 11.86 -20.45 -16.97
CA LYS A 42 12.34 -20.48 -18.37
C LYS A 42 11.28 -20.89 -19.40
N ASN A 43 10.37 -21.78 -19.01
CA ASN A 43 9.35 -22.35 -19.89
C ASN A 43 8.00 -21.63 -19.81
N ILE A 44 7.95 -20.46 -19.16
CA ILE A 44 6.71 -19.66 -19.07
C ILE A 44 6.69 -18.65 -20.21
N ASP A 45 5.93 -18.95 -21.27
CA ASP A 45 5.92 -18.14 -22.48
C ASP A 45 5.43 -16.70 -22.27
N TYR A 46 4.50 -16.47 -21.34
CA TYR A 46 4.06 -15.12 -20.98
C TYR A 46 5.22 -14.25 -20.45
N LEU A 47 6.19 -14.83 -19.74
CA LEU A 47 7.35 -14.06 -19.24
C LEU A 47 8.39 -13.76 -20.32
N LYS A 48 8.23 -14.31 -21.53
CA LYS A 48 9.03 -13.93 -22.70
C LYS A 48 8.49 -12.70 -23.42
N GLN A 49 7.27 -12.26 -23.07
CA GLN A 49 6.59 -11.14 -23.70
C GLN A 49 7.01 -9.80 -23.10
N SER A 50 6.52 -8.74 -23.72
CA SER A 50 6.61 -7.38 -23.20
C SER A 50 5.72 -7.23 -21.95
N GLY A 51 6.15 -6.39 -21.02
CA GLY A 51 5.33 -5.98 -19.89
C GLY A 51 6.12 -5.23 -18.82
N VAL A 52 5.54 -5.16 -17.63
CA VAL A 52 6.11 -4.46 -16.48
C VAL A 52 6.30 -5.43 -15.32
N TYR A 53 7.27 -5.16 -14.46
CA TYR A 53 7.60 -5.98 -13.31
C TYR A 53 7.99 -5.13 -12.12
N PHE A 54 7.82 -5.72 -10.94
CA PHE A 54 8.11 -5.14 -9.64
C PHE A 54 9.12 -6.03 -8.94
N LEU A 55 10.17 -5.45 -8.36
CA LEU A 55 11.07 -6.15 -7.45
C LEU A 55 10.82 -5.63 -6.04
N PHE A 56 10.55 -6.54 -5.11
CA PHE A 56 10.33 -6.21 -3.71
C PHE A 56 11.54 -6.61 -2.88
N SER A 57 12.00 -5.67 -2.06
CA SER A 57 13.08 -5.85 -1.09
C SER A 57 12.60 -5.34 0.28
N LYS A 58 13.19 -5.84 1.37
CA LYS A 58 12.89 -5.34 2.70
C LYS A 58 13.57 -3.97 2.93
N GLY A 59 14.77 -3.80 2.41
CA GLY A 59 15.62 -2.65 2.69
C GLY A 59 16.01 -2.57 4.17
N ASP A 60 16.87 -1.59 4.47
CA ASP A 60 17.34 -1.31 5.84
C ASP A 60 16.52 -0.22 6.55
N GLY A 61 15.59 0.41 5.83
CA GLY A 61 14.75 1.50 6.33
C GLY A 61 13.47 1.04 7.01
N ASP A 62 12.65 2.01 7.44
CA ASP A 62 11.34 1.75 8.03
C ASP A 62 10.30 1.21 7.02
N ARG A 63 10.55 1.41 5.72
CA ARG A 63 9.64 1.03 4.64
C ARG A 63 10.31 0.00 3.72
N PRO A 64 9.54 -0.99 3.23
CA PRO A 64 10.02 -1.89 2.20
C PRO A 64 10.36 -1.13 0.93
N LEU A 65 11.24 -1.71 0.11
CA LEU A 65 11.67 -1.14 -1.16
C LEU A 65 10.89 -1.76 -2.31
N VAL A 66 10.59 -0.93 -3.31
CA VAL A 66 10.05 -1.40 -4.59
C VAL A 66 10.84 -0.81 -5.76
N TYR A 67 11.08 -1.62 -6.77
CA TYR A 67 11.57 -1.17 -8.06
C TYR A 67 10.55 -1.52 -9.13
N VAL A 68 10.16 -0.53 -9.94
CA VAL A 68 9.25 -0.72 -11.08
C VAL A 68 10.09 -0.74 -12.35
N GLY A 69 9.95 -1.79 -13.16
CA GLY A 69 10.72 -1.92 -14.40
C GLY A 69 9.84 -2.35 -15.55
N GLN A 70 10.20 -1.93 -16.76
CA GLN A 70 9.63 -2.48 -18.00
C GLN A 70 10.58 -3.47 -18.70
N SER A 71 10.01 -4.30 -19.56
CA SER A 71 10.76 -5.03 -20.58
C SER A 71 9.94 -5.16 -21.84
N GLY A 72 10.53 -4.83 -22.99
CA GLY A 72 10.02 -5.24 -24.29
C GLY A 72 10.58 -6.61 -24.71
N THR A 73 9.95 -7.24 -25.69
CA THR A 73 10.47 -8.46 -26.34
C THR A 73 11.73 -8.11 -27.14
N ARG A 74 12.85 -8.77 -26.85
CA ARG A 74 14.14 -8.55 -27.55
C ARG A 74 14.29 -9.51 -28.74
N LYS A 75 15.30 -9.26 -29.57
CA LYS A 75 15.65 -10.12 -30.74
C LYS A 75 15.93 -11.59 -30.37
N ASN A 76 16.31 -11.86 -29.13
CA ASN A 76 16.55 -13.22 -28.61
C ASN A 76 15.24 -13.93 -28.17
N GLY A 77 14.07 -13.31 -28.37
CA GLY A 77 12.77 -13.86 -28.00
C GLY A 77 12.52 -13.86 -26.49
N GLU A 78 13.34 -13.17 -25.69
CA GLU A 78 13.12 -13.00 -24.26
C GLU A 78 12.68 -11.57 -23.92
N GLY A 79 11.75 -11.45 -22.97
CA GLY A 79 11.16 -10.20 -22.49
C GLY A 79 11.40 -10.04 -20.99
N ILE A 80 10.33 -9.96 -20.20
CA ILE A 80 10.38 -9.75 -18.75
C ILE A 80 11.40 -10.67 -18.05
N LEU A 81 11.36 -11.98 -18.34
CA LEU A 81 12.23 -12.95 -17.69
C LEU A 81 13.72 -12.61 -17.85
N ASN A 82 14.13 -12.11 -19.02
CA ASN A 82 15.52 -11.72 -19.24
C ASN A 82 15.91 -10.52 -18.38
N ARG A 83 15.04 -9.52 -18.23
CA ARG A 83 15.29 -8.40 -17.30
C ARG A 83 15.39 -8.87 -15.85
N LEU A 84 14.54 -9.80 -15.43
CA LEU A 84 14.64 -10.38 -14.09
C LEU A 84 15.95 -11.15 -13.88
N LYS A 85 16.43 -11.89 -14.89
CA LYS A 85 17.75 -12.55 -14.84
C LYS A 85 18.90 -11.55 -14.71
N GLU A 86 18.84 -10.43 -15.45
CA GLU A 86 19.82 -9.35 -15.36
C GLU A 86 19.90 -8.80 -13.92
N HIS A 87 18.75 -8.50 -13.30
CA HIS A 87 18.69 -8.07 -11.89
C HIS A 87 19.09 -9.14 -10.88
N HIS A 88 18.92 -10.43 -11.21
CA HIS A 88 19.39 -11.52 -10.37
C HIS A 88 20.92 -11.63 -10.39
N ALA A 89 21.53 -11.53 -11.58
CA ALA A 89 22.96 -11.67 -11.80
C ALA A 89 23.76 -10.42 -11.42
N SER A 90 23.18 -9.24 -11.62
CA SER A 90 23.78 -7.95 -11.30
C SER A 90 22.71 -7.03 -10.70
N PRO A 91 22.40 -7.20 -9.41
CA PRO A 91 21.42 -6.37 -8.74
C PRO A 91 21.82 -4.89 -8.82
N LYS A 92 20.83 -4.02 -8.99
CA LYS A 92 21.03 -2.58 -8.83
C LYS A 92 21.36 -2.28 -7.36
N GLN A 93 22.13 -1.21 -7.15
CA GLN A 93 22.49 -0.74 -5.82
C GLN A 93 21.23 -0.46 -4.99
N GLY A 94 21.17 -1.02 -3.77
CA GLY A 94 20.03 -0.90 -2.87
C GLY A 94 18.88 -1.87 -3.15
N LEU A 95 19.07 -2.85 -4.04
CA LEU A 95 18.13 -3.94 -4.32
C LEU A 95 18.81 -5.32 -4.23
N GLU A 96 20.01 -5.42 -3.65
CA GLU A 96 20.81 -6.65 -3.60
C GLU A 96 20.07 -7.80 -2.92
N ASP A 97 19.16 -7.49 -1.99
CA ASP A 97 18.37 -8.40 -1.16
C ASP A 97 16.92 -8.57 -1.65
N TRP A 98 16.58 -8.14 -2.87
CA TRP A 98 15.23 -8.37 -3.43
C TRP A 98 14.88 -9.86 -3.31
N TYR A 99 13.66 -10.16 -2.86
CA TYR A 99 13.26 -11.52 -2.50
C TYR A 99 12.11 -12.05 -3.36
N GLU A 100 11.34 -11.16 -3.99
CA GLU A 100 10.18 -11.52 -4.80
C GLU A 100 10.01 -10.55 -5.96
N ALA A 101 9.60 -11.09 -7.11
CA ALA A 101 9.19 -10.32 -8.26
C ALA A 101 7.69 -10.52 -8.53
N VAL A 102 7.00 -9.46 -8.91
CA VAL A 102 5.65 -9.55 -9.50
C VAL A 102 5.71 -9.02 -10.92
N ALA A 103 5.37 -9.83 -11.91
CA ALA A 103 5.38 -9.46 -13.32
C ALA A 103 3.96 -9.38 -13.87
N PHE A 104 3.70 -8.41 -14.73
CA PHE A 104 2.43 -8.16 -15.40
C PHE A 104 2.63 -8.12 -16.92
N THR A 105 1.80 -8.86 -17.63
CA THR A 105 1.74 -8.90 -19.10
C THR A 105 0.31 -9.25 -19.53
N THR A 106 0.08 -9.54 -20.80
CA THR A 106 -1.26 -9.83 -21.34
C THR A 106 -1.34 -11.22 -21.95
N SER A 107 -2.55 -11.80 -21.94
CA SER A 107 -2.82 -13.13 -22.49
C SER A 107 -2.71 -13.16 -24.02
N ASN A 108 -2.85 -11.99 -24.66
CA ASN A 108 -2.87 -11.77 -26.10
C ASN A 108 -1.65 -10.97 -26.62
N ASN A 109 -0.63 -10.75 -25.78
CA ASN A 109 0.64 -10.10 -26.15
C ASN A 109 0.47 -8.73 -26.85
N ILE A 110 -0.44 -7.89 -26.35
CA ILE A 110 -0.77 -6.58 -26.97
C ILE A 110 0.19 -5.45 -26.61
N PHE A 111 1.09 -5.66 -25.64
CA PHE A 111 1.97 -4.60 -25.16
C PHE A 111 3.16 -4.35 -26.10
N GLY A 112 3.20 -3.14 -26.67
CA GLY A 112 4.35 -2.58 -27.36
C GLY A 112 5.23 -1.74 -26.43
N ALA A 113 6.26 -1.10 -26.99
CA ALA A 113 7.23 -0.29 -26.24
C ALA A 113 6.58 0.95 -25.57
N THR A 114 5.59 1.53 -26.22
CA THR A 114 4.87 2.70 -25.73
C THR A 114 4.01 2.36 -24.52
N GLU A 115 3.23 1.27 -24.60
CA GLU A 115 2.33 0.83 -23.52
C GLU A 115 3.11 0.48 -22.26
N ILE A 116 4.22 -0.26 -22.38
CA ILE A 116 5.02 -0.64 -21.21
C ILE A 116 5.77 0.54 -20.59
N SER A 117 6.13 1.56 -21.37
CA SER A 117 6.75 2.78 -20.84
C SER A 117 5.73 3.61 -20.07
N TRP A 118 4.53 3.76 -20.63
CA TRP A 118 3.42 4.42 -19.97
C TRP A 118 3.02 3.70 -18.68
N LEU A 119 2.89 2.38 -18.71
CA LEU A 119 2.58 1.57 -17.51
C LEU A 119 3.68 1.66 -16.45
N GLU A 120 4.96 1.62 -16.84
CA GLU A 120 6.08 1.77 -15.89
C GLU A 120 6.03 3.11 -15.18
N ASN A 121 5.83 4.22 -15.90
CA ASN A 121 5.66 5.54 -15.29
C ASN A 121 4.41 5.60 -14.41
N ARG A 122 3.26 5.12 -14.89
CA ARG A 122 2.00 5.16 -14.15
C ARG A 122 2.10 4.40 -12.83
N PHE A 123 2.61 3.16 -12.86
CA PHE A 123 2.79 2.36 -11.65
C PHE A 123 3.86 2.93 -10.71
N PHE A 124 4.94 3.51 -11.24
CA PHE A 124 5.94 4.20 -10.44
C PHE A 124 5.32 5.39 -9.71
N SER A 125 4.57 6.23 -10.41
CA SER A 125 3.87 7.39 -9.85
C SER A 125 2.87 6.98 -8.77
N LEU A 126 2.09 5.91 -9.00
CA LEU A 126 1.18 5.36 -7.98
C LEU A 126 1.95 4.87 -6.74
N ALA A 127 3.08 4.18 -6.91
CA ALA A 127 3.88 3.70 -5.78
C ALA A 127 4.49 4.86 -4.96
N VAL A 128 5.00 5.89 -5.64
CA VAL A 128 5.54 7.10 -5.00
C VAL A 128 4.43 7.85 -4.25
N ASN A 129 3.26 8.04 -4.88
CA ASN A 129 2.14 8.74 -4.28
C ASN A 129 1.56 7.99 -3.07
N ALA A 130 1.48 6.66 -3.15
CA ALA A 130 1.05 5.84 -2.01
C ALA A 130 2.05 5.92 -0.84
N ASN A 131 3.34 6.11 -1.16
CA ASN A 131 4.42 6.37 -0.21
C ASN A 131 4.55 5.29 0.89
N ARG A 132 4.03 4.08 0.60
CA ARG A 132 4.11 2.89 1.48
C ARG A 132 5.43 2.15 1.30
N TYR A 133 5.94 2.14 0.07
CA TYR A 133 7.23 1.59 -0.30
C TYR A 133 8.15 2.74 -0.72
N GLU A 134 9.46 2.59 -0.50
CA GLU A 134 10.43 3.51 -1.08
C GLU A 134 10.79 3.02 -2.50
N ALA A 135 10.51 3.85 -3.51
CA ALA A 135 10.77 3.52 -4.90
C ALA A 135 12.26 3.72 -5.26
N LYS A 136 12.94 2.66 -5.74
CA LYS A 136 14.39 2.64 -6.02
C LYS A 136 14.76 2.80 -7.50
N ASN A 137 13.90 3.38 -8.32
CA ASN A 137 14.17 3.55 -9.76
C ASN A 137 15.33 4.53 -10.06
N GLY A 138 15.71 5.37 -9.10
CA GLY A 138 16.74 6.40 -9.23
C GLY A 138 16.21 7.67 -9.91
N ASN A 139 15.67 7.51 -11.12
CA ASN A 139 14.99 8.56 -11.87
C ASN A 139 13.52 8.20 -12.12
N GLU A 140 12.69 9.21 -12.36
CA GLU A 140 11.32 9.01 -12.83
C GLU A 140 11.34 8.33 -14.21
N PRO A 141 10.57 7.24 -14.42
CA PRO A 141 10.45 6.60 -15.73
C PRO A 141 9.83 7.52 -16.79
N ASN A 142 10.13 7.26 -18.06
CA ASN A 142 9.55 8.02 -19.16
C ASN A 142 8.02 7.84 -19.19
N ALA A 143 7.27 8.94 -19.23
CA ALA A 143 5.80 8.96 -19.26
C ALA A 143 5.20 8.16 -20.43
N GLY A 144 5.96 7.92 -21.51
CA GLY A 144 5.41 7.37 -22.73
C GLY A 144 4.47 8.37 -23.42
N ASN A 145 3.98 8.02 -24.62
CA ASN A 145 3.03 8.84 -25.34
C ASN A 145 2.01 7.95 -26.03
N VAL A 146 0.80 7.86 -25.47
CA VAL A 146 -0.32 7.05 -25.96
C VAL A 146 -1.46 7.96 -26.39
N THR A 147 -2.37 7.46 -27.23
CA THR A 147 -3.61 8.19 -27.54
C THR A 147 -4.57 8.14 -26.36
N GLU A 148 -5.57 9.02 -26.33
CA GLU A 148 -6.59 9.08 -25.28
C GLU A 148 -7.33 7.74 -25.11
N GLU A 149 -7.68 7.08 -26.22
CA GLU A 149 -8.36 5.78 -26.19
C GLU A 149 -7.46 4.70 -25.57
N LYS A 150 -6.17 4.73 -25.91
CA LYS A 150 -5.19 3.78 -25.38
C LYS A 150 -4.92 4.04 -23.90
N GLU A 151 -4.85 5.30 -23.48
CA GLU A 151 -4.71 5.68 -22.08
C GLU A 151 -5.87 5.13 -21.25
N SER A 152 -7.12 5.29 -21.74
CA SER A 152 -8.31 4.76 -21.08
C SER A 152 -8.25 3.23 -20.89
N GLU A 153 -7.82 2.49 -21.92
CA GLU A 153 -7.63 1.04 -21.82
C GLU A 153 -6.53 0.65 -20.81
N LEU A 154 -5.42 1.41 -20.76
CA LEU A 154 -4.31 1.14 -19.85
C LEU A 154 -4.65 1.50 -18.39
N GLU A 155 -5.45 2.54 -18.15
CA GLU A 155 -5.97 2.84 -16.81
C GLU A 155 -6.90 1.72 -16.30
N GLU A 156 -7.79 1.19 -17.14
CA GLU A 156 -8.58 0.02 -16.76
C GLU A 156 -7.68 -1.18 -16.40
N TYR A 157 -6.62 -1.40 -17.19
CA TYR A 157 -5.62 -2.42 -16.88
C TYR A 157 -4.94 -2.18 -15.53
N VAL A 158 -4.59 -0.93 -15.21
CA VAL A 158 -3.97 -0.53 -13.94
C VAL A 158 -4.90 -0.80 -12.76
N GLU A 159 -6.20 -0.51 -12.86
CA GLU A 159 -7.17 -0.79 -11.80
C GLU A 159 -7.25 -2.29 -11.46
N TYR A 160 -7.27 -3.16 -12.47
CA TYR A 160 -7.21 -4.60 -12.24
C TYR A 160 -5.86 -5.05 -11.68
N ALA A 161 -4.75 -4.50 -12.18
CA ALA A 161 -3.42 -4.82 -11.69
C ALA A 161 -3.23 -4.42 -10.21
N LYS A 162 -3.84 -3.31 -9.75
CA LYS A 162 -3.84 -2.90 -8.33
C LYS A 162 -4.50 -3.96 -7.44
N ILE A 163 -5.67 -4.46 -7.85
CA ILE A 163 -6.37 -5.54 -7.13
C ILE A 163 -5.48 -6.78 -7.05
N VAL A 164 -4.92 -7.22 -8.18
CA VAL A 164 -4.05 -8.41 -8.22
C VAL A 164 -2.81 -8.23 -7.34
N MET A 165 -2.18 -7.06 -7.38
CA MET A 165 -1.02 -6.73 -6.56
C MET A 165 -1.34 -6.81 -5.06
N GLY A 166 -2.47 -6.24 -4.64
CA GLY A 166 -2.92 -6.27 -3.25
C GLY A 166 -3.17 -7.69 -2.75
N VAL A 167 -3.88 -8.53 -3.53
CA VAL A 167 -4.16 -9.91 -3.13
C VAL A 167 -2.90 -10.80 -3.20
N LEU A 168 -1.90 -10.45 -4.01
CA LEU A 168 -0.57 -11.09 -3.99
C LEU A 168 0.27 -10.72 -2.76
N GLY A 169 -0.24 -9.80 -1.92
CA GLY A 169 0.33 -9.40 -0.63
C GLY A 169 1.10 -8.08 -0.66
N HIS A 170 1.01 -7.32 -1.75
CA HIS A 170 1.73 -6.04 -1.90
C HIS A 170 0.76 -4.88 -2.03
N LEU A 171 0.67 -4.06 -1.00
CA LEU A 171 -0.19 -2.87 -0.98
C LEU A 171 0.53 -1.63 -1.57
N VAL A 172 1.38 -1.84 -2.57
CA VAL A 172 2.31 -0.80 -3.07
C VAL A 172 1.60 0.42 -3.65
N PHE A 173 0.38 0.27 -4.16
CA PHE A 173 -0.43 1.36 -4.71
C PHE A 173 -1.47 1.91 -3.73
N GLU A 174 -1.57 1.31 -2.54
CA GLU A 174 -2.50 1.75 -1.50
C GLU A 174 -1.79 2.71 -0.57
N PRO A 175 -2.19 4.00 -0.53
CA PRO A 175 -1.56 4.96 0.35
C PRO A 175 -1.55 4.46 1.78
N LEU A 176 -0.42 4.67 2.47
CA LEU A 176 -0.51 4.78 3.92
C LEU A 176 -1.46 5.95 4.19
N VAL A 177 -2.47 5.73 5.03
CA VAL A 177 -3.47 6.77 5.29
C VAL A 177 -2.82 8.09 5.71
N GLN A 178 -1.62 8.01 6.30
CA GLN A 178 -0.72 9.11 6.62
C GLN A 178 -0.47 10.15 5.51
N ASN A 179 -0.54 9.79 4.22
CA ASN A 179 -0.12 10.64 3.09
C ASN A 179 -1.26 11.21 2.24
N ARG A 180 -2.49 11.35 2.77
CA ARG A 180 -3.58 12.01 2.03
C ARG A 180 -3.28 13.50 1.78
N THR A 181 -2.73 13.87 0.63
CA THR A 181 -2.69 15.27 0.15
C THR A 181 -4.08 15.71 -0.36
N PRO A 182 -4.42 17.01 -0.34
CA PRO A 182 -5.80 17.50 -0.46
C PRO A 182 -6.45 17.44 -1.85
N HIS A 183 -5.86 16.76 -2.84
CA HIS A 183 -6.26 16.94 -4.23
C HIS A 183 -6.42 15.65 -5.02
N ASN A 184 -7.25 14.75 -4.53
CA ASN A 184 -8.02 13.86 -5.40
C ASN A 184 -9.38 13.60 -4.77
N THR A 185 -10.36 14.34 -5.29
CA THR A 185 -11.79 14.05 -5.15
C THR A 185 -12.05 12.67 -5.75
N GLU A 186 -12.94 11.90 -5.11
CA GLU A 186 -13.42 10.58 -5.55
C GLU A 186 -12.49 9.39 -5.25
N CYS A 187 -12.34 9.05 -3.97
CA CYS A 187 -12.25 7.63 -3.59
C CYS A 187 -13.57 7.23 -2.93
N VAL A 188 -14.16 6.17 -3.47
CA VAL A 188 -15.46 5.59 -3.12
C VAL A 188 -15.67 5.59 -1.62
N GLU A 189 -16.72 6.27 -1.16
CA GLU A 189 -17.27 6.10 0.17
C GLU A 189 -17.75 4.65 0.30
N THR A 190 -16.88 3.77 0.78
CA THR A 190 -17.32 2.50 1.34
C THR A 190 -17.90 2.79 2.72
N ASP A 191 -19.02 2.15 3.00
CA ASP A 191 -19.89 2.24 4.20
C ASP A 191 -19.15 2.07 5.56
N ASP A 192 -17.87 1.69 5.56
CA ASP A 192 -17.04 1.44 6.76
C ASP A 192 -16.35 2.70 7.33
N ASN A 193 -16.79 3.90 6.98
CA ASN A 193 -16.16 5.16 7.40
C ASN A 193 -16.63 5.66 8.78
N LEU A 194 -16.73 4.77 9.77
CA LEU A 194 -17.16 5.19 11.10
C LEU A 194 -16.07 6.06 11.75
N GLU A 195 -16.37 7.35 11.87
CA GLU A 195 -15.52 8.34 12.52
C GLU A 195 -15.77 8.36 14.03
N PHE A 196 -14.67 8.40 14.77
CA PHE A 196 -14.62 8.53 16.21
C PHE A 196 -13.89 9.80 16.61
N PHE A 197 -14.30 10.36 17.73
CA PHE A 197 -13.81 11.58 18.30
C PHE A 197 -13.31 11.32 19.71
N MET A 198 -12.25 12.03 20.08
CA MET A 198 -11.74 12.07 21.44
C MET A 198 -11.51 13.50 21.84
N GLU A 199 -12.11 13.90 22.96
CA GLU A 199 -11.84 15.17 23.61
C GLU A 199 -11.55 14.93 25.09
N GLN A 200 -10.37 15.35 25.55
CA GLN A 200 -9.97 15.16 26.95
C GLN A 200 -9.09 16.32 27.42
N LYS A 201 -9.39 16.86 28.59
CA LYS A 201 -8.51 17.83 29.27
C LYS A 201 -7.39 17.10 29.99
N MET A 202 -6.15 17.40 29.64
CA MET A 202 -4.96 16.77 30.19
C MET A 202 -4.51 17.49 31.47
N GLN A 203 -4.52 16.79 32.60
CA GLN A 203 -4.16 17.39 33.89
C GLN A 203 -2.70 17.85 33.96
N ASN A 204 -1.79 17.16 33.27
CA ASN A 204 -0.35 17.43 33.31
C ASN A 204 0.08 18.68 32.52
N THR A 205 -0.73 19.14 31.58
CA THR A 205 -0.44 20.28 30.70
C THR A 205 -1.53 21.35 30.75
N GLY A 206 -2.71 21.05 31.29
CA GLY A 206 -3.90 21.90 31.24
C GLY A 206 -4.56 21.96 29.84
N MET A 207 -3.94 21.34 28.84
CA MET A 207 -4.35 21.39 27.44
C MET A 207 -5.50 20.42 27.17
N THR A 208 -6.42 20.82 26.29
CA THR A 208 -7.47 19.91 25.81
C THR A 208 -7.02 19.28 24.50
N VAL A 209 -6.84 17.95 24.51
CA VAL A 209 -6.62 17.20 23.27
C VAL A 209 -7.95 17.02 22.56
N LYS A 210 -7.95 17.16 21.24
CA LYS A 210 -9.11 16.98 20.36
C LYS A 210 -8.66 16.24 19.12
N ALA A 211 -9.05 14.98 19.00
CA ALA A 211 -8.61 14.14 17.89
C ALA A 211 -9.79 13.47 17.19
N LYS A 212 -9.62 13.29 15.88
CA LYS A 212 -10.50 12.47 15.05
C LYS A 212 -9.77 11.18 14.70
N CYS A 213 -10.48 10.08 14.74
CA CYS A 213 -9.98 8.77 14.38
C CYS A 213 -10.97 8.06 13.46
N LYS A 214 -10.45 7.34 12.48
CA LYS A 214 -11.24 6.52 11.56
C LYS A 214 -10.87 5.06 11.74
N ARG A 215 -11.88 4.18 11.86
CA ARG A 215 -11.68 2.72 11.82
C ARG A 215 -11.53 2.29 10.36
N SER A 216 -10.60 1.39 10.09
CA SER A 216 -10.33 0.81 8.77
C SER A 216 -9.94 -0.65 8.91
N SER A 217 -9.90 -1.39 7.80
CA SER A 217 -9.43 -2.77 7.77
C SER A 217 -7.96 -2.94 8.19
N GLU A 218 -7.14 -1.90 8.08
CA GLU A 218 -5.73 -1.91 8.52
C GLU A 218 -5.54 -1.48 10.00
N GLY A 219 -6.62 -1.05 10.66
CA GLY A 219 -6.60 -0.56 12.03
C GLY A 219 -7.22 0.81 12.19
N TYR A 220 -6.63 1.65 13.05
CA TYR A 220 -7.18 2.92 13.52
C TYR A 220 -6.29 4.07 13.07
N ILE A 221 -6.88 5.01 12.34
CA ILE A 221 -6.17 6.15 11.76
C ILE A 221 -6.51 7.39 12.58
N VAL A 222 -5.53 8.00 13.23
CA VAL A 222 -5.69 9.35 13.80
C VAL A 222 -5.50 10.36 12.67
N LEU A 223 -6.50 11.18 12.39
CA LEU A 223 -6.51 12.08 11.24
C LEU A 223 -5.70 13.36 11.51
N ARG A 224 -5.09 13.90 10.46
CA ARG A 224 -4.52 15.25 10.45
C ARG A 224 -5.52 16.29 10.95
N GLY A 225 -5.02 17.36 11.55
CA GLY A 225 -5.84 18.35 12.25
C GLY A 225 -6.21 17.95 13.68
N SER A 226 -5.84 16.74 14.12
CA SER A 226 -6.00 16.32 15.52
C SER A 226 -4.97 17.01 16.42
N VAL A 227 -5.43 17.58 17.53
CA VAL A 227 -4.60 18.18 18.57
C VAL A 227 -4.20 17.11 19.58
N ILE A 228 -2.90 16.83 19.69
CA ILE A 228 -2.34 15.83 20.60
C ILE A 228 -1.66 16.48 21.80
N ASN A 229 -1.50 15.75 22.90
CA ASN A 229 -0.89 16.29 24.12
C ASN A 229 0.57 16.68 23.88
N SER A 230 1.03 17.79 24.46
CA SER A 230 2.40 18.28 24.31
C SER A 230 3.42 17.49 25.12
N LYS A 231 2.98 16.77 26.16
CA LYS A 231 3.85 15.95 27.02
C LYS A 231 3.54 14.46 26.88
N ILE A 232 4.59 13.66 26.97
CA ILE A 232 4.54 12.20 27.05
C ILE A 232 4.79 11.76 28.50
N ASN A 233 4.00 10.82 29.00
CA ASN A 233 4.29 10.08 30.21
C ASN A 233 5.12 8.85 29.84
N GLU A 234 6.42 8.92 30.13
CA GLU A 234 7.39 7.87 29.79
C GLU A 234 7.09 6.50 30.42
N LYS A 235 6.34 6.44 31.51
CA LYS A 235 6.04 5.17 32.20
C LYS A 235 4.81 4.48 31.65
N THR A 236 3.82 5.25 31.21
CA THR A 236 2.47 4.71 30.91
C THR A 236 2.10 4.77 29.43
N CYS A 237 2.79 5.58 28.63
CA CYS A 237 2.60 5.58 27.18
C CYS A 237 3.25 4.36 26.53
N SER A 238 2.55 3.69 25.62
CA SER A 238 3.08 2.51 24.93
C SER A 238 4.27 2.85 24.03
N GLY A 239 5.21 1.91 23.85
CA GLY A 239 6.37 2.11 22.98
C GLY A 239 6.01 2.42 21.52
N VAL A 240 4.90 1.86 21.02
CA VAL A 240 4.38 2.16 19.68
C VAL A 240 3.94 3.62 19.57
N ALA A 241 3.16 4.11 20.54
CA ALA A 241 2.70 5.50 20.55
C ALA A 241 3.85 6.51 20.70
N LYS A 242 4.89 6.17 21.47
CA LYS A 242 6.09 7.01 21.61
C LYS A 242 6.86 7.15 20.30
N LYS A 243 7.20 6.02 19.66
CA LYS A 243 7.89 6.02 18.35
C LYS A 243 7.08 6.76 17.29
N ALA A 244 5.76 6.63 17.31
CA ALA A 244 4.89 7.38 16.41
C ALA A 244 4.97 8.89 16.69
N ARG A 245 4.99 9.33 17.95
CA ARG A 245 5.13 10.75 18.33
C ARG A 245 6.48 11.36 17.98
N GLU A 246 7.57 10.58 18.05
CA GLU A 246 8.90 11.02 17.63
C GLU A 246 8.99 11.31 16.13
N LYS A 247 8.20 10.59 15.32
CA LYS A 247 8.18 10.72 13.86
C LYS A 247 7.10 11.68 13.36
N ALA A 248 6.02 11.86 14.12
CA ALA A 248 4.85 12.63 13.71
C ALA A 248 5.18 14.10 13.51
N LYS A 249 4.74 14.65 12.38
CA LYS A 249 4.83 16.09 12.11
C LYS A 249 3.69 16.83 12.80
N VAL A 250 4.04 17.79 13.65
CA VAL A 250 3.09 18.63 14.38
C VAL A 250 3.43 20.11 14.22
N ASP A 251 2.42 20.98 14.26
CA ASP A 251 2.60 22.44 14.31
C ASP A 251 2.89 22.96 15.73
N GLU A 252 3.03 24.28 15.86
CA GLU A 252 3.28 24.96 17.15
C GLU A 252 2.19 24.72 18.21
N ASN A 253 0.97 24.38 17.78
CA ASN A 253 -0.18 24.08 18.63
C ASN A 253 -0.35 22.59 18.92
N TYR A 254 0.64 21.76 18.56
CA TYR A 254 0.57 20.30 18.63
C TYR A 254 -0.57 19.70 17.80
N THR A 255 -0.92 20.37 16.71
CA THR A 255 -1.86 19.86 15.71
C THR A 255 -1.11 18.99 14.72
N LEU A 256 -1.63 17.79 14.49
CA LEU A 256 -1.05 16.80 13.60
C LEU A 256 -1.15 17.24 12.14
N LEU A 257 -0.04 17.18 11.40
CA LEU A 257 0.05 17.61 10.00
C LEU A 257 -0.15 16.48 8.98
N GLU A 258 -0.24 15.24 9.45
CA GLU A 258 -0.37 14.01 8.66
C GLU A 258 -1.32 13.02 9.35
N ASP A 259 -1.86 12.02 8.66
CA ASP A 259 -2.61 10.98 9.38
C ASP A 259 -1.62 9.99 10.05
N VAL A 260 -2.04 9.26 11.08
CA VAL A 260 -1.19 8.25 11.75
C VAL A 260 -1.96 6.97 12.00
N LEU A 261 -1.46 5.86 11.46
CA LEU A 261 -2.08 4.53 11.54
C LEU A 261 -1.58 3.75 12.76
N PHE A 262 -2.51 3.10 13.46
CA PHE A 262 -2.25 2.22 14.58
C PHE A 262 -2.99 0.89 14.43
N SER A 263 -2.33 -0.21 14.81
CA SER A 263 -2.95 -1.55 14.83
C SER A 263 -3.96 -1.77 15.97
N SER A 264 -4.12 -0.81 16.89
CA SER A 264 -5.07 -0.92 18.00
C SER A 264 -5.65 0.44 18.40
N PRO A 265 -6.89 0.48 18.93
CA PRO A 265 -7.53 1.74 19.32
C PRO A 265 -6.83 2.35 20.54
N SER A 266 -6.29 1.51 21.42
CA SER A 266 -5.54 1.96 22.59
C SER A 266 -4.23 2.64 22.19
N ALA A 267 -3.46 2.09 21.24
CA ALA A 267 -2.25 2.77 20.77
C ALA A 267 -2.56 4.15 20.16
N ALA A 268 -3.63 4.24 19.35
CA ALA A 268 -4.12 5.52 18.82
C ALA A 268 -4.51 6.51 19.92
N SER A 269 -5.22 6.04 20.96
CA SER A 269 -5.62 6.90 22.08
C SER A 269 -4.42 7.39 22.90
N MET A 270 -3.43 6.52 23.15
CA MET A 270 -2.20 6.87 23.87
C MET A 270 -1.32 7.82 23.05
N PHE A 271 -1.34 7.70 21.72
CA PHE A 271 -0.71 8.67 20.84
C PHE A 271 -1.34 10.06 21.01
N VAL A 272 -2.66 10.17 21.12
CA VAL A 272 -3.30 11.47 21.34
C VAL A 272 -3.04 12.01 22.76
N THR A 273 -3.25 11.22 23.80
CA THR A 273 -3.14 11.70 25.19
C THR A 273 -1.71 11.80 25.70
N GLY A 274 -0.76 11.09 25.08
CA GLY A 274 0.62 10.96 25.55
C GLY A 274 0.76 10.13 26.83
N ALA A 275 -0.26 9.41 27.27
CA ALA A 275 -0.26 8.59 28.48
C ALA A 275 -1.16 7.36 28.30
N SER A 276 -1.20 6.46 29.29
CA SER A 276 -2.13 5.31 29.27
C SER A 276 -3.56 5.76 29.01
N SER A 277 -4.20 5.20 27.99
CA SER A 277 -5.59 5.44 27.63
C SER A 277 -6.20 4.16 27.08
N ASN A 278 -7.45 3.90 27.43
CA ASN A 278 -8.22 2.77 26.93
C ASN A 278 -9.01 3.22 25.70
N GLY A 279 -8.54 2.84 24.51
CA GLY A 279 -9.12 3.28 23.24
C GLY A 279 -10.59 2.89 23.09
N TYR A 280 -11.00 1.73 23.60
CA TYR A 280 -12.38 1.24 23.50
C TYR A 280 -13.40 2.14 24.20
N THR A 281 -12.97 2.92 25.19
CA THR A 281 -13.84 3.85 25.93
C THR A 281 -13.56 5.31 25.60
N ALA A 282 -12.35 5.63 25.17
CA ALA A 282 -11.92 6.99 24.90
C ALA A 282 -12.41 7.50 23.54
N TRP A 283 -12.48 6.63 22.53
CA TRP A 283 -13.02 6.94 21.21
C TRP A 283 -14.54 6.85 21.22
N LYS A 284 -15.22 7.90 20.74
CA LYS A 284 -16.69 7.99 20.71
C LYS A 284 -17.22 8.45 19.35
N THR A 285 -18.37 7.95 18.93
CA THR A 285 -19.05 8.46 17.73
C THR A 285 -19.56 9.90 17.95
N ALA A 286 -20.09 10.54 16.91
CA ALA A 286 -20.71 11.86 17.02
C ALA A 286 -21.90 11.87 18.02
N GLU A 287 -22.59 10.75 18.16
CA GLU A 287 -23.69 10.53 19.11
C GLU A 287 -23.19 10.19 20.53
N GLY A 288 -21.88 10.14 20.74
CA GLY A 288 -21.26 9.87 22.05
C GLY A 288 -21.15 8.39 22.43
N LYS A 289 -21.50 7.45 21.54
CA LYS A 289 -21.33 6.01 21.78
C LYS A 289 -19.86 5.64 21.76
N THR A 290 -19.39 4.87 22.75
CA THR A 290 -18.00 4.42 22.80
C THR A 290 -17.72 3.37 21.73
N LEU A 291 -16.47 3.26 21.27
CA LEU A 291 -16.06 2.19 20.35
C LEU A 291 -16.46 0.80 20.86
N LYS A 292 -16.33 0.54 22.17
CA LYS A 292 -16.79 -0.71 22.79
C LYS A 292 -18.29 -0.96 22.56
N ALA A 293 -19.11 0.06 22.76
CA ALA A 293 -20.56 -0.04 22.62
C ALA A 293 -20.96 -0.25 21.16
N VAL A 294 -20.27 0.41 20.22
CA VAL A 294 -20.44 0.17 18.78
C VAL A 294 -20.13 -1.28 18.44
N GLU A 295 -18.94 -1.78 18.78
CA GLU A 295 -18.55 -3.17 18.46
C GLU A 295 -19.46 -4.22 19.12
N THR A 296 -20.02 -3.90 20.29
CA THR A 296 -20.97 -4.79 20.97
C THR A 296 -22.33 -4.79 20.25
N SER A 297 -22.82 -3.63 19.82
CA SER A 297 -24.06 -3.51 19.01
C SER A 297 -23.90 -4.22 17.67
N GLU A 298 -22.77 -4.04 16.99
CA GLU A 298 -22.45 -4.74 15.74
C GLU A 298 -22.43 -6.26 15.94
N ALA A 299 -21.93 -6.75 17.08
CA ALA A 299 -21.91 -8.17 17.41
C ALA A 299 -23.30 -8.75 17.74
N GLU A 300 -24.23 -7.93 18.25
CA GLU A 300 -25.61 -8.33 18.54
C GLU A 300 -26.48 -8.38 17.26
N GLU A 301 -26.10 -7.67 16.21
CA GLU A 301 -26.79 -7.63 14.91
C GLU A 301 -26.35 -8.74 13.94
N LEU A 302 -25.25 -9.45 14.23
CA LEU A 302 -24.71 -10.58 13.46
C LEU A 302 -25.37 -11.92 13.84
#